data_AF-A0A0J6TCY5-F1
#
_entry.id   AF-A0A0J6TCY5-F1
#
_cell.length_a   1.000
_cell.length_b   1.000
_cell.length_c   1.000
_cell.angle_alpha   90.00
_cell.angle_beta   90.00
_cell.angle_gamma   90.00
#
_symmetry.space_group_name_H-M   'P 1'
#
loop_
_entity.id
_entity.type
_entity.pdbx_description
1 polymer ?
#
loop_
_entity_poly.entity_id
_entity_poly.type
_entity_poly.pdbx_seq_one_letter_code
_entity_poly.pdbx_strand_id
1 'polypeptide(L)'
;MKGTIRLATKDDAAEVSRVVLSALHESNARDYGPDTIARVARGFMPDGIAAMIAGRQVFVAVDDERILGTASLDGGVVRAVFVAPDAQGRGIGRALMAEIERTAQGAGVATLTLQSSLTAVGFHDRLGFRTVREHHHGDERTIVMALQLES
;
A
#
# COMPACT_ATOMS: atom_id res chain seq x y z
N MET A 1 -2.18 18.25 -3.84
CA MET A 1 -0.93 17.80 -3.20
C MET A 1 0.21 18.54 -3.88
N LYS A 2 1.16 19.13 -3.15
CA LYS A 2 2.36 19.76 -3.74
C LYS A 2 3.51 18.76 -3.95
N GLY A 3 3.43 17.59 -3.32
CA GLY A 3 4.39 16.50 -3.47
C GLY A 3 4.30 15.72 -4.79
N THR A 4 5.30 14.89 -5.03
CA THR A 4 5.51 14.07 -6.23
C THR A 4 5.41 12.58 -5.90
N ILE A 5 4.92 11.78 -6.85
CA ILE A 5 5.03 10.31 -6.80
C ILE A 5 6.24 9.88 -7.63
N ARG A 6 7.09 9.01 -7.07
CA ARG A 6 8.24 8.43 -7.80
C ARG A 6 8.49 6.99 -7.38
N LEU A 7 9.26 6.25 -8.18
CA LEU A 7 9.82 4.97 -7.74
C LEU A 7 10.72 5.16 -6.52
N ALA A 8 10.61 4.23 -5.58
CA ALA A 8 11.49 4.14 -4.43
C ALA A 8 12.85 3.57 -4.84
N THR A 9 13.91 4.05 -4.19
CA THR A 9 15.24 3.48 -4.26
C THR A 9 15.57 2.78 -2.94
N LYS A 10 16.63 1.97 -2.91
CA LYS A 10 17.08 1.32 -1.66
C LYS A 10 17.32 2.33 -0.52
N ASP A 11 17.69 3.58 -0.85
CA ASP A 11 18.00 4.60 0.15
C ASP A 11 16.73 5.12 0.84
N ASP A 12 15.55 4.93 0.23
CA ASP A 12 14.26 5.24 0.84
C ASP A 12 13.82 4.21 1.90
N ALA A 13 14.50 3.06 2.01
CA ALA A 13 14.01 1.91 2.77
C ALA A 13 13.73 2.22 4.25
N ALA A 14 14.59 3.04 4.88
CA ALA A 14 14.42 3.44 6.28
C ALA A 14 13.18 4.33 6.47
N GLU A 15 12.97 5.32 5.60
CA GLU A 15 11.83 6.23 5.68
C GLU A 15 10.50 5.54 5.33
N VAL A 16 10.51 4.67 4.32
CA VAL A 16 9.34 3.83 4.01
C VAL A 16 9.00 2.92 5.17
N SER A 17 10.00 2.27 5.80
CA SER A 17 9.80 1.45 7.00
C SER A 17 9.12 2.27 8.11
N ARG A 18 9.61 3.49 8.39
CA ARG A 18 9.02 4.40 9.38
C ARG A 18 7.54 4.69 9.10
N VAL A 19 7.20 5.02 7.84
CA VAL A 19 5.82 5.29 7.44
C VAL A 19 4.92 4.07 7.62
N VAL A 20 5.35 2.90 7.17
CA VAL A 20 4.56 1.67 7.27
C VAL A 20 4.36 1.28 8.72
N LEU A 21 5.41 1.31 9.55
CA LEU A 21 5.33 0.94 10.95
C LEU A 21 4.44 1.90 11.75
N SER A 22 4.51 3.21 11.50
CA SER A 22 3.61 4.18 12.15
C SER A 22 2.15 3.93 11.75
N ALA A 23 1.86 3.74 10.45
CA ALA A 23 0.51 3.41 10.00
C ALA A 23 0.00 2.08 10.59
N LEU A 24 0.86 1.05 10.67
CA LEU A 24 0.49 -0.25 11.23
C LEU A 24 0.09 -0.16 12.71
N HIS A 25 0.88 0.55 13.52
CA HIS A 25 0.62 0.67 14.96
C HIS A 25 -0.50 1.65 15.30
N GLU A 26 -0.82 2.61 14.43
CA GLU A 26 -1.82 3.65 14.70
C GLU A 26 -3.15 3.37 14.00
N SER A 27 -3.16 3.34 12.67
CA SER A 27 -4.41 3.18 11.90
C SER A 27 -4.86 1.72 11.82
N ASN A 28 -3.93 0.78 11.61
CA ASN A 28 -4.28 -0.62 11.37
C ASN A 28 -4.42 -1.44 12.65
N ALA A 29 -3.97 -0.91 13.81
CA ALA A 29 -4.18 -1.55 15.10
C ALA A 29 -5.66 -1.71 15.51
N ARG A 30 -6.57 -1.04 14.78
CA ARG A 30 -8.01 -1.21 14.90
C ARG A 30 -8.53 -2.50 14.27
N ASP A 31 -7.79 -3.03 13.28
CA ASP A 31 -8.17 -4.21 12.50
C ASP A 31 -7.42 -5.47 12.95
N TYR A 32 -6.27 -5.31 13.61
CA TYR A 32 -5.37 -6.42 13.95
C TYR A 32 -4.98 -6.40 15.42
N GLY A 33 -4.96 -7.59 16.04
CA GLY A 33 -4.41 -7.77 17.38
C GLY A 33 -2.89 -7.53 17.44
N PRO A 34 -2.33 -7.27 18.64
CA PRO A 34 -0.92 -6.89 18.82
C PRO A 34 0.07 -7.91 18.26
N ASP A 35 -0.22 -9.21 18.38
CA ASP A 35 0.66 -10.28 17.86
C ASP A 35 0.71 -10.28 16.32
N THR A 36 -0.42 -10.01 15.67
CA THR A 36 -0.48 -9.86 14.21
C THR A 36 0.28 -8.62 13.77
N ILE A 37 0.12 -7.48 14.45
CA ILE A 37 0.90 -6.27 14.15
C ILE A 37 2.40 -6.55 14.29
N ALA A 38 2.84 -7.15 15.40
CA ALA A 38 4.24 -7.47 15.64
C ALA A 38 4.80 -8.42 14.58
N ARG A 39 4.03 -9.41 14.15
CA ARG A 39 4.39 -10.33 13.07
C ARG A 39 4.53 -9.62 11.73
N VAL A 40 3.56 -8.79 11.37
CA VAL A 40 3.55 -8.04 10.10
C VAL A 40 4.65 -7.00 10.07
N ALA A 41 4.88 -6.28 11.17
CA ALA A 41 5.91 -5.26 11.33
C ALA A 41 7.32 -5.79 11.03
N ARG A 42 7.63 -7.05 11.40
CA ARG A 42 8.94 -7.67 11.08
C ARG A 42 9.26 -7.66 9.59
N GLY A 43 8.26 -7.84 8.72
CA GLY A 43 8.43 -7.80 7.27
C GLY A 43 8.66 -6.40 6.70
N PHE A 44 8.37 -5.36 7.48
CA PHE A 44 8.48 -3.95 7.08
C PHE A 44 9.62 -3.22 7.81
N MET A 45 10.54 -3.95 8.44
CA MET A 45 11.84 -3.40 8.87
C MET A 45 12.67 -2.95 7.65
N PRO A 46 13.67 -2.06 7.80
CA PRO A 46 14.42 -1.50 6.67
C PRO A 46 14.95 -2.55 5.68
N ASP A 47 15.50 -3.67 6.17
CA ASP A 47 16.00 -4.75 5.31
C ASP A 47 14.88 -5.44 4.51
N GLY A 48 13.71 -5.62 5.12
CA GLY A 48 12.52 -6.16 4.46
C GLY A 48 11.98 -5.21 3.39
N ILE A 49 11.99 -3.91 3.67
CA ILE A 49 11.66 -2.88 2.67
C ILE A 49 12.67 -2.87 1.53
N ALA A 50 13.96 -2.93 1.82
CA ALA A 50 15.00 -2.96 0.78
C ALA A 50 14.84 -4.18 -0.13
N ALA A 51 14.55 -5.35 0.44
CA ALA A 51 14.23 -6.55 -0.34
C ALA A 51 12.96 -6.37 -1.18
N MET A 52 11.92 -5.72 -0.66
CA MET A 52 10.72 -5.38 -1.44
C MET A 52 11.03 -4.45 -2.61
N ILE A 53 11.83 -3.39 -2.39
CA ILE A 53 12.22 -2.44 -3.45
C ILE A 53 13.02 -3.14 -4.54
N ALA A 54 13.86 -4.12 -4.19
CA ALA A 54 14.62 -4.91 -5.16
C ALA A 54 13.75 -5.88 -5.97
N GLY A 55 12.63 -6.36 -5.41
CA GLY A 55 11.82 -7.42 -6.01
C GLY A 55 10.56 -6.96 -6.75
N ARG A 56 10.11 -5.72 -6.55
CA ARG A 56 8.88 -5.21 -7.18
C ARG A 56 8.89 -3.69 -7.36
N GLN A 57 7.92 -3.18 -8.11
CA GLN A 57 7.77 -1.74 -8.31
C GLN A 57 7.19 -1.12 -7.03
N VAL A 58 7.99 -0.33 -6.32
CA VAL A 58 7.58 0.39 -5.11
C VAL A 58 7.54 1.88 -5.43
N PHE A 59 6.43 2.52 -5.12
CA PHE A 59 6.21 3.95 -5.31
C PHE A 59 6.10 4.65 -3.97
N VAL A 60 6.67 5.85 -3.89
CA VAL A 60 6.61 6.72 -2.71
C VAL A 60 6.01 8.06 -3.08
N ALA A 61 5.20 8.59 -2.16
CA ALA A 61 4.73 9.97 -2.21
C ALA A 61 5.65 10.85 -1.37
N VAL A 62 6.26 11.87 -1.98
CA VAL A 62 7.27 12.72 -1.35
C VAL A 62 6.81 14.17 -1.34
N ASP A 63 6.90 14.85 -0.19
CA ASP A 63 6.60 16.28 0.00
C ASP A 63 7.73 16.88 0.84
N ASP A 64 8.41 17.92 0.36
CA ASP A 64 9.58 18.54 1.01
C ASP A 64 10.60 17.52 1.57
N GLU A 65 11.07 16.61 0.68
CA GLU A 65 12.00 15.50 0.97
C GLU A 65 11.48 14.41 1.93
N ARG A 66 10.31 14.61 2.53
CA ARG A 66 9.69 13.63 3.43
C ARG A 66 8.82 12.65 2.65
N ILE A 67 9.04 11.35 2.88
CA ILE A 67 8.11 10.31 2.42
C ILE A 67 6.85 10.34 3.28
N LEU A 68 5.70 10.51 2.63
CA LEU A 68 4.38 10.56 3.27
C LEU A 68 3.54 9.30 3.05
N GLY A 69 3.93 8.45 2.11
CA GLY A 69 3.18 7.23 1.80
C GLY A 69 3.93 6.33 0.82
N THR A 70 3.51 5.08 0.77
CA THR A 70 4.04 4.04 -0.12
C THR A 70 2.90 3.22 -0.70
N ALA A 71 3.10 2.70 -1.92
CA ALA A 71 2.31 1.66 -2.53
C ALA A 71 3.22 0.82 -3.43
N SER A 72 2.88 -0.43 -3.69
CA SER A 72 3.71 -1.26 -4.56
C SER A 72 2.90 -2.17 -5.46
N LEU A 73 3.45 -2.47 -6.63
CA LEU A 73 2.87 -3.29 -7.67
C LEU A 73 3.80 -4.47 -7.97
N ASP A 74 3.23 -5.67 -7.93
CA ASP A 74 3.87 -6.92 -8.27
C ASP A 74 3.04 -7.62 -9.34
N GLY A 75 3.43 -7.43 -10.61
CA GLY A 75 2.60 -7.78 -11.77
C GLY A 75 1.27 -7.01 -11.75
N GLY A 76 0.17 -7.70 -11.45
CA GLY A 76 -1.16 -7.11 -11.28
C GLY A 76 -1.65 -7.08 -9.83
N VAL A 77 -0.77 -7.30 -8.85
CA VAL A 77 -1.13 -7.33 -7.43
C VAL A 77 -0.63 -6.07 -6.74
N VAL A 78 -1.56 -5.27 -6.21
CA VAL A 78 -1.27 -4.11 -5.38
C VAL A 78 -1.00 -4.55 -3.96
N ARG A 79 0.10 -4.07 -3.38
CA ARG A 79 0.61 -4.46 -2.06
C ARG A 79 1.11 -3.24 -1.30
N ALA A 80 1.13 -3.36 0.02
CA ALA A 80 1.75 -2.41 0.94
C ALA A 80 1.37 -0.94 0.67
N VAL A 81 0.06 -0.66 0.66
CA VAL A 81 -0.49 0.68 0.53
C VAL A 81 -0.61 1.30 1.92
N PHE A 82 0.25 2.27 2.23
CA PHE A 82 0.28 2.95 3.53
C PHE A 82 0.50 4.45 3.35
N VAL A 83 -0.15 5.24 4.19
CA VAL A 83 0.04 6.69 4.27
C VAL A 83 0.32 7.03 5.73
N ALA A 84 1.33 7.87 5.96
CA ALA A 84 1.69 8.36 7.28
C ALA A 84 0.44 8.92 8.00
N PRO A 85 0.18 8.56 9.26
CA PRO A 85 -1.06 8.94 9.96
C PRO A 85 -1.35 10.45 9.93
N ASP A 86 -0.34 11.29 10.12
CA ASP A 86 -0.42 12.76 10.06
C ASP A 86 -0.66 13.33 8.65
N ALA A 87 -0.55 12.49 7.62
CA ALA A 87 -0.76 12.84 6.22
C ALA A 87 -2.03 12.20 5.61
N GLN A 88 -2.78 11.40 6.38
CA GLN A 88 -4.01 10.78 5.92
C GLN A 88 -5.11 11.82 5.61
N GLY A 89 -6.09 11.46 4.77
CA GLY A 89 -7.16 12.36 4.35
C GLY A 89 -6.76 13.45 3.34
N ARG A 90 -5.47 13.58 3.00
CA ARG A 90 -4.95 14.60 2.06
C ARG A 90 -4.90 14.15 0.58
N GLY A 91 -5.50 13.01 0.24
CA GLY A 91 -5.52 12.46 -1.12
C GLY A 91 -4.27 11.70 -1.56
N ILE A 92 -3.29 11.49 -0.67
CA ILE A 92 -2.02 10.81 -1.00
C ILE A 92 -2.23 9.36 -1.45
N GLY A 93 -3.06 8.60 -0.74
CA GLY A 93 -3.38 7.22 -1.13
C GLY A 93 -4.01 7.15 -2.53
N ARG A 94 -4.88 8.10 -2.88
CA ARG A 94 -5.46 8.19 -4.24
C ARG A 94 -4.39 8.48 -5.29
N ALA A 95 -3.44 9.38 -4.99
CA ALA A 95 -2.36 9.70 -5.92
C ALA A 95 -1.43 8.51 -6.17
N LEU A 96 -1.10 7.76 -5.11
CA LEU A 96 -0.32 6.51 -5.21
C LEU A 96 -1.04 5.46 -6.06
N MET A 97 -2.34 5.23 -5.81
CA MET A 97 -3.12 4.25 -6.56
C MET A 97 -3.27 4.62 -8.04
N ALA A 98 -3.41 5.92 -8.35
CA ALA A 98 -3.44 6.36 -9.74
C ALA A 98 -2.12 6.09 -10.48
N GLU A 99 -0.97 6.16 -9.79
CA GLU A 99 0.32 5.77 -10.39
C GLU A 99 0.42 4.25 -10.59
N ILE A 100 -0.08 3.46 -9.63
CA ILE A 100 -0.18 1.99 -9.76
C ILE A 100 -1.03 1.60 -10.97
N GLU A 101 -2.21 2.21 -11.14
CA GLU A 101 -3.11 1.99 -12.27
C GLU A 101 -2.43 2.32 -13.61
N ARG A 102 -1.82 3.51 -13.72
CA ARG A 102 -1.06 3.91 -14.92
C ARG A 102 0.06 2.92 -15.26
N THR A 103 0.83 2.51 -14.26
CA THR A 103 1.95 1.56 -14.43
C THR A 103 1.44 0.21 -14.91
N ALA A 104 0.36 -0.29 -14.32
CA ALA A 104 -0.24 -1.56 -14.69
C ALA A 104 -0.82 -1.52 -16.12
N GLN A 105 -1.54 -0.46 -16.49
CA GLN A 105 -2.04 -0.25 -17.85
C GLN A 105 -0.91 -0.20 -18.87
N GLY A 106 0.16 0.55 -18.59
CA GLY A 106 1.34 0.60 -19.46
C GLY A 106 2.04 -0.75 -19.65
N ALA A 107 1.88 -1.68 -18.70
CA ALA A 107 2.38 -3.04 -18.78
C ALA A 107 1.37 -4.04 -19.38
N GLY A 108 0.20 -3.59 -19.85
CA GLY A 108 -0.85 -4.44 -20.42
C GLY A 108 -1.58 -5.31 -19.39
N VAL A 109 -1.54 -4.94 -18.10
CA VAL A 109 -2.29 -5.63 -17.06
C VAL A 109 -3.78 -5.29 -17.21
N ALA A 110 -4.62 -6.31 -17.40
CA ALA A 110 -6.06 -6.14 -17.54
C ALA A 110 -6.80 -5.97 -16.19
N THR A 111 -6.23 -6.50 -15.10
CA THR A 111 -6.90 -6.49 -13.79
C THR A 111 -5.88 -6.25 -12.68
N LEU A 112 -6.19 -5.29 -11.81
CA LEU A 112 -5.50 -5.11 -10.54
C LEU A 112 -6.24 -5.87 -9.43
N THR A 113 -5.48 -6.48 -8.54
CA THR A 113 -6.01 -7.16 -7.35
C THR A 113 -5.30 -6.69 -6.10
N LEU A 114 -5.99 -6.70 -4.96
CA LEU A 114 -5.40 -6.39 -3.67
C LEU A 114 -6.08 -7.14 -2.54
N GLN A 115 -5.38 -7.22 -1.40
CA GLN A 115 -5.94 -7.70 -0.15
C GLN A 115 -6.06 -6.51 0.81
N SER A 116 -7.29 -6.06 1.04
CA SER A 116 -7.63 -4.91 1.88
C SER A 116 -7.85 -5.32 3.33
N SER A 117 -7.39 -4.50 4.28
CA SER A 117 -7.94 -4.54 5.64
C SER A 117 -9.42 -4.09 5.64
N LEU A 118 -10.15 -4.41 6.69
CA LEU A 118 -11.58 -4.09 6.81
C LEU A 118 -11.82 -2.57 6.74
N THR A 119 -11.03 -1.78 7.45
CA THR A 119 -11.16 -0.30 7.44
C THR A 119 -10.79 0.34 6.10
N ALA A 120 -9.96 -0.32 5.28
CA ALA A 120 -9.55 0.21 3.99
C ALA A 120 -10.49 -0.15 2.83
N VAL A 121 -11.49 -1.03 3.03
CA VAL A 121 -12.43 -1.44 1.95
C VAL A 121 -13.13 -0.23 1.35
N GLY A 122 -13.65 0.69 2.18
CA GLY A 122 -14.33 1.89 1.69
C GLY A 122 -13.39 2.89 0.99
N PHE A 123 -12.07 2.81 1.21
CA PHE A 123 -11.10 3.56 0.41
C PHE A 123 -10.96 2.94 -0.98
N HIS A 124 -10.74 1.62 -1.07
CA HIS A 124 -10.58 0.92 -2.35
C HIS A 124 -11.86 0.93 -3.19
N ASP A 125 -13.04 0.81 -2.58
CA ASP A 125 -14.32 0.86 -3.28
C ASP A 125 -14.57 2.19 -3.97
N ARG A 126 -14.17 3.30 -3.34
CA ARG A 126 -14.19 4.67 -3.93
C ARG A 126 -13.17 4.86 -5.06
N LEU A 127 -12.23 3.94 -5.22
CA LEU A 127 -11.31 3.87 -6.36
C LEU A 127 -11.81 2.90 -7.44
N GLY A 128 -12.99 2.29 -7.27
CA GLY A 128 -13.59 1.38 -8.25
C GLY A 128 -13.25 -0.09 -8.05
N PHE A 129 -12.42 -0.44 -7.05
CA PHE A 129 -12.20 -1.84 -6.69
C PHE A 129 -13.49 -2.45 -6.16
N ARG A 130 -13.79 -3.69 -6.54
CA ARG A 130 -14.95 -4.44 -6.06
C ARG A 130 -14.51 -5.66 -5.27
N THR A 131 -15.24 -5.97 -4.21
CA THR A 131 -15.04 -7.18 -3.41
C THR A 131 -15.22 -8.42 -4.28
N VAL A 132 -14.23 -9.31 -4.24
CA VAL A 132 -14.26 -10.61 -4.91
C VAL A 132 -14.57 -11.70 -3.91
N ARG A 133 -13.84 -11.72 -2.79
CA ARG A 133 -14.01 -12.70 -1.71
C ARG A 133 -13.40 -12.22 -0.41
N GLU A 134 -13.78 -12.85 0.68
CA GLU A 134 -13.09 -12.70 1.96
C GLU A 134 -11.88 -13.65 2.04
N HIS A 135 -10.92 -13.31 2.89
CA HIS A 135 -9.78 -14.15 3.21
C HIS A 135 -9.53 -14.13 4.71
N HIS A 136 -9.42 -15.33 5.29
CA HIS A 136 -9.15 -15.54 6.71
C HIS A 136 -7.78 -16.19 6.88
N HIS A 137 -6.94 -15.63 7.75
CA HIS A 137 -5.67 -16.21 8.17
C HIS A 137 -5.60 -16.19 9.70
N GLY A 138 -6.04 -17.28 10.33
CA GLY A 138 -6.31 -17.28 11.78
C GLY A 138 -7.41 -16.26 12.11
N ASP A 139 -7.15 -15.39 13.08
CA ASP A 139 -8.07 -14.30 13.47
C ASP A 139 -8.02 -13.10 12.51
N GLU A 140 -7.11 -13.11 11.53
CA GLU A 140 -6.95 -12.04 10.56
C GLU A 140 -8.00 -12.15 9.45
N ARG A 141 -8.87 -11.14 9.32
CA ARG A 141 -9.85 -11.06 8.23
C ARG A 141 -9.49 -9.92 7.28
N THR A 142 -9.38 -10.25 6.00
CA THR A 142 -9.11 -9.30 4.92
C THR A 142 -10.06 -9.54 3.75
N ILE A 143 -10.21 -8.54 2.89
CA ILE A 143 -11.09 -8.61 1.72
C ILE A 143 -10.23 -8.56 0.46
N VAL A 144 -10.35 -9.58 -0.37
CA VAL A 144 -9.74 -9.57 -1.70
C VAL A 144 -10.63 -8.76 -2.62
N MET A 145 -10.06 -7.74 -3.24
CA MET A 145 -10.75 -6.82 -4.14
C MET A 145 -10.04 -6.76 -5.49
N ALA A 146 -10.79 -6.46 -6.55
CA ALA A 146 -10.27 -6.35 -7.90
C ALA A 146 -10.80 -5.11 -8.64
N LEU A 147 -9.98 -4.54 -9.51
CA LEU A 147 -10.32 -3.46 -10.43
C LEU A 147 -9.99 -3.92 -11.85
N GLN A 148 -10.99 -3.89 -12.74
CA GLN A 148 -10.77 -4.06 -14.17
C GLN A 148 -10.19 -2.76 -14.73
N LEU A 149 -9.08 -2.85 -15.44
CA LEU A 149 -8.46 -1.71 -16.10
C LEU A 149 -9.02 -1.63 -17.52
N GLU A 150 -9.54 -0.45 -17.88
CA GLU A 150 -9.93 -0.18 -19.27
C GLU A 150 -8.66 -0.12 -20.13
N SER A 151 -8.73 -0.78 -21.29
CA SER A 151 -7.65 -0.87 -22.28
C SER A 151 -7.59 0.35 -23.19
#